data_AF-C6M3W9-F1
#
_entry.id   AF-C6M3W9-F1
#
_cell.length_a   1.000
_cell.length_b   1.000
_cell.length_c   1.000
_cell.angle_alpha   90.00
_cell.angle_beta   90.00
_cell.angle_gamma   90.00
#
_symmetry.space_group_name_H-M   'P 1'
#
loop_
_entity.id
_entity.type
_entity.pdbx_description
1 polymer ?
#
loop_
_entity_poly.entity_id
_entity_poly.type
_entity_poly.pdbx_seq_one_letter_code
_entity_poly.pdbx_strand_id
1 'polypeptide(L)'
;MSDDDSLTIPFAKFPWVAAYGSKAEAVDWATGKENEAWQRVCRNIKIGRNMLHHAPGMIYVETGTEAIRRNTDLAAQMLYEKPEWANRLPAECDGMFEPLTAKEQSICSAISSEFRVIGNDMRKRENGPFDLIQGQFRELINSGMGTEDIRSIIPLIRPNLDSAHTQALYAPHFATFCKPETTVTLDADRKMQSGLVLRPDSFKHKWACVDNSVGCLQAAIMVPDYVDYVHDLQDTAMQQHAFQAALELYRLPAGKRRTALESVLAKHSSPSRRLRWNEEQKALDFEIYQQNASPLPLKLNLEN
;
A
#
# COMPACT_ATOMS: atom_id res chain seq x y z
N MET A 1 14.56 -23.21 7.95
CA MET A 1 13.22 -22.92 7.40
C MET A 1 12.39 -22.49 8.60
N SER A 2 12.50 -21.22 8.98
CA SER A 2 11.78 -20.66 10.12
C SER A 2 10.97 -19.50 9.58
N ASP A 3 9.66 -19.74 9.49
CA ASP A 3 8.66 -18.71 9.28
C ASP A 3 8.65 -17.82 10.51
N ASP A 4 9.29 -16.65 10.41
CA ASP A 4 9.23 -15.59 11.41
C ASP A 4 8.33 -14.48 10.85
N ASP A 5 7.03 -14.78 10.86
CA ASP A 5 5.95 -13.91 10.39
C ASP A 5 5.33 -13.17 11.60
N SER A 6 6.18 -12.70 12.52
CA SER A 6 5.75 -12.19 13.84
C SER A 6 5.67 -10.65 13.95
N LEU A 7 5.95 -9.92 12.87
CA LEU A 7 5.87 -8.44 12.84
C LEU A 7 4.92 -7.86 11.81
N THR A 8 4.30 -8.68 10.97
CA THR A 8 3.11 -8.29 10.24
C THR A 8 1.94 -8.37 11.21
N ILE A 9 1.44 -7.23 11.71
CA ILE A 9 0.11 -7.23 12.34
C ILE A 9 -0.81 -7.85 11.28
N PRO A 10 -1.42 -9.03 11.53
CA PRO A 10 -2.10 -9.74 10.46
C PRO A 10 -3.47 -9.09 10.31
N PHE A 11 -3.50 -7.95 9.62
CA PHE A 11 -4.70 -7.47 8.95
C PHE A 11 -5.11 -8.42 7.81
N ALA A 12 -4.38 -9.51 7.58
CA ALA A 12 -4.59 -10.59 6.60
C ALA A 12 -6.03 -11.14 6.47
N LYS A 13 -6.93 -10.85 7.42
CA LYS A 13 -8.36 -11.23 7.34
C LYS A 13 -9.29 -10.14 6.78
N PHE A 14 -8.91 -8.88 6.78
CA PHE A 14 -9.72 -7.77 6.26
C PHE A 14 -9.67 -7.60 4.72
N PRO A 15 -8.55 -7.85 4.03
CA PRO A 15 -8.52 -7.91 2.56
C PRO A 15 -9.54 -8.89 1.97
N TRP A 16 -9.90 -9.95 2.71
CA TRP A 16 -10.96 -10.87 2.29
C TRP A 16 -12.33 -10.20 2.19
N VAL A 17 -12.64 -9.21 3.04
CA VAL A 17 -13.90 -8.45 3.00
C VAL A 17 -13.97 -7.60 1.72
N ALA A 18 -12.87 -6.97 1.32
CA ALA A 18 -12.77 -6.30 0.01
C ALA A 18 -12.83 -7.30 -1.15
N ALA A 19 -12.25 -8.49 -0.99
CA ALA A 19 -12.31 -9.59 -1.97
C ALA A 19 -13.71 -10.22 -2.13
N TYR A 20 -14.63 -10.02 -1.18
CA TYR A 20 -16.02 -10.48 -1.33
C TYR A 20 -16.82 -9.63 -2.31
N GLY A 21 -16.41 -8.37 -2.56
CA GLY A 21 -16.91 -7.56 -3.67
C GLY A 21 -16.75 -8.35 -4.96
N SER A 22 -15.49 -8.46 -5.44
CA SER A 22 -15.10 -9.05 -6.75
C SER A 22 -15.78 -10.39 -7.08
N LYS A 23 -16.12 -11.21 -6.08
CA LYS A 23 -16.79 -12.50 -6.28
C LYS A 23 -18.23 -12.35 -6.75
N ALA A 24 -18.95 -11.38 -6.20
CA ALA A 24 -20.35 -11.18 -6.53
C ALA A 24 -20.52 -10.56 -7.93
N GLU A 25 -19.64 -9.66 -8.37
CA GLU A 25 -19.66 -9.17 -9.75
C GLU A 25 -19.19 -10.23 -10.74
N ALA A 26 -18.18 -11.04 -10.37
CA ALA A 26 -17.77 -12.16 -11.20
C ALA A 26 -18.92 -13.18 -11.40
N VAL A 27 -19.74 -13.41 -10.37
CA VAL A 27 -20.96 -14.23 -10.49
C VAL A 27 -22.01 -13.56 -11.37
N ASP A 28 -22.27 -12.26 -11.20
CA ASP A 28 -23.20 -11.54 -12.07
C ASP A 28 -22.75 -11.60 -13.54
N TRP A 29 -21.46 -11.41 -13.79
CA TRP A 29 -20.86 -11.56 -15.13
C TRP A 29 -21.05 -12.97 -15.69
N ALA A 30 -20.68 -14.00 -14.94
CA ALA A 30 -20.80 -15.40 -15.34
C ALA A 30 -22.26 -15.86 -15.57
N THR A 31 -23.23 -15.17 -14.95
CA THR A 31 -24.67 -15.46 -15.09
C THR A 31 -25.38 -14.58 -16.12
N GLY A 32 -24.63 -13.78 -16.89
CA GLY A 32 -25.16 -12.94 -17.97
C GLY A 32 -25.76 -11.59 -17.51
N LYS A 33 -25.56 -11.21 -16.25
CA LYS A 33 -25.96 -9.91 -15.68
C LYS A 33 -24.82 -8.90 -15.84
N GLU A 34 -24.42 -8.68 -17.08
CA GLU A 34 -23.19 -7.95 -17.43
C GLU A 34 -23.22 -6.48 -17.00
N ASN A 35 -24.37 -5.82 -17.16
CA ASN A 35 -24.52 -4.43 -16.78
C ASN A 35 -24.43 -4.27 -15.25
N GLU A 36 -25.07 -5.17 -14.50
CA GLU A 36 -25.03 -5.20 -13.04
C GLU A 36 -23.62 -5.48 -12.51
N ALA A 37 -22.87 -6.36 -13.19
CA ALA A 37 -21.48 -6.63 -12.88
C ALA A 37 -20.63 -5.36 -13.02
N TRP A 38 -20.73 -4.65 -14.15
CA TRP A 38 -20.02 -3.38 -14.37
C TRP A 38 -20.38 -2.30 -13.35
N GLN A 39 -21.67 -2.09 -13.09
CA GLN A 39 -22.13 -1.12 -12.09
C GLN A 39 -21.54 -1.41 -10.71
N ARG A 40 -21.49 -2.69 -10.31
CA ARG A 40 -20.99 -3.06 -9.00
C ARG A 40 -19.45 -2.98 -8.93
N VAL A 41 -18.72 -3.36 -9.98
CA VAL A 41 -17.26 -3.17 -10.08
C VAL A 41 -16.90 -1.71 -9.84
N CYS A 42 -17.54 -0.80 -10.58
CA CYS A 42 -17.25 0.62 -10.51
C CYS A 42 -17.70 1.24 -9.17
N ARG A 43 -18.81 0.77 -8.61
CA ARG A 43 -19.23 1.17 -7.25
C ARG A 43 -18.22 0.74 -6.19
N ASN A 44 -17.63 -0.45 -6.27
CA ASN A 44 -16.64 -0.90 -5.30
C ASN A 44 -15.34 -0.12 -5.42
N ILE A 45 -14.90 0.22 -6.64
CA ILE A 45 -13.76 1.13 -6.85
C ILE A 45 -14.04 2.49 -6.20
N LYS A 46 -15.24 3.04 -6.38
CA LYS A 46 -15.67 4.28 -5.73
C LYS A 46 -15.60 4.20 -4.20
N ILE A 47 -16.04 3.09 -3.62
CA ILE A 47 -15.95 2.83 -2.18
C ILE A 47 -14.48 2.79 -1.75
N GLY A 48 -13.63 2.08 -2.49
CA GLY A 48 -12.19 2.01 -2.20
C GLY A 48 -11.52 3.37 -2.21
N ARG A 49 -11.77 4.18 -3.25
CA ARG A 49 -11.28 5.57 -3.30
C ARG A 49 -11.78 6.42 -2.14
N ASN A 50 -13.05 6.25 -1.76
CA ASN A 50 -13.62 6.99 -0.63
C ASN A 50 -12.91 6.66 0.70
N MET A 51 -12.51 5.40 0.89
CA MET A 51 -11.71 4.98 2.06
C MET A 51 -10.34 5.67 2.08
N LEU A 52 -9.67 5.80 0.93
CA LEU A 52 -8.39 6.51 0.84
C LEU A 52 -8.49 7.99 1.22
N HIS A 53 -9.60 8.66 0.89
CA HIS A 53 -9.76 10.10 1.12
C HIS A 53 -10.28 10.48 2.52
N HIS A 54 -11.23 9.71 3.07
CA HIS A 54 -12.06 10.19 4.19
C HIS A 54 -11.91 9.40 5.49
N ALA A 55 -11.24 8.25 5.49
CA ALA A 55 -11.14 7.41 6.67
C ALA A 55 -9.71 7.42 7.23
N PRO A 56 -9.50 7.92 8.46
CA PRO A 56 -8.18 7.87 9.10
C PRO A 56 -7.87 6.45 9.55
N GLY A 57 -6.69 5.95 9.19
CA GLY A 57 -6.13 4.68 9.68
C GLY A 57 -5.66 3.77 8.55
N MET A 58 -4.61 3.00 8.81
CA MET A 58 -3.99 2.14 7.80
C MET A 58 -4.91 1.03 7.30
N ILE A 59 -5.81 0.54 8.16
CA ILE A 59 -6.80 -0.47 7.77
C ILE A 59 -7.68 -0.02 6.60
N TYR A 60 -8.02 1.27 6.53
CA TYR A 60 -8.83 1.81 5.44
C TYR A 60 -8.02 2.02 4.16
N VAL A 61 -6.73 2.36 4.30
CA VAL A 61 -5.80 2.42 3.17
C VAL A 61 -5.67 1.04 2.54
N GLU A 62 -5.33 0.03 3.33
CA GLU A 62 -5.20 -1.36 2.86
C GLU A 62 -6.48 -1.86 2.18
N THR A 63 -7.62 -1.70 2.86
CA THR A 63 -8.92 -2.16 2.36
C THR A 63 -9.32 -1.41 1.08
N GLY A 64 -9.07 -0.10 1.04
CA GLY A 64 -9.39 0.75 -0.11
C GLY A 64 -8.54 0.41 -1.34
N THR A 65 -7.23 0.27 -1.15
CA THR A 65 -6.29 -0.16 -2.19
C THR A 65 -6.70 -1.51 -2.77
N GLU A 66 -7.01 -2.48 -1.92
CA GLU A 66 -7.41 -3.81 -2.39
C GLU A 66 -8.75 -3.80 -3.13
N ALA A 67 -9.72 -3.02 -2.66
CA ALA A 67 -10.98 -2.84 -3.35
C ALA A 67 -10.77 -2.26 -4.75
N ILE A 68 -9.88 -1.28 -4.92
CA ILE A 68 -9.57 -0.72 -6.24
C ILE A 68 -8.85 -1.75 -7.11
N ARG A 69 -7.80 -2.39 -6.59
CA ARG A 69 -6.96 -3.35 -7.31
C ARG A 69 -7.76 -4.52 -7.87
N ARG A 70 -8.51 -5.23 -7.01
CA ARG A 70 -9.27 -6.42 -7.42
C ARG A 70 -10.39 -6.11 -8.41
N ASN A 71 -11.08 -4.99 -8.24
CA ASN A 71 -12.16 -4.62 -9.15
C ASN A 71 -11.59 -4.13 -10.50
N THR A 72 -10.39 -3.54 -10.52
CA THR A 72 -9.68 -3.22 -11.77
C THR A 72 -9.21 -4.49 -12.50
N ASP A 73 -8.69 -5.48 -11.77
CA ASP A 73 -8.37 -6.81 -12.34
C ASP A 73 -9.60 -7.50 -12.95
N LEU A 74 -10.72 -7.48 -12.23
CA LEU A 74 -11.96 -8.09 -12.72
C LEU A 74 -12.49 -7.35 -13.95
N ALA A 75 -12.50 -6.02 -13.92
CA ALA A 75 -12.86 -5.19 -15.08
C ALA A 75 -12.03 -5.54 -16.31
N ALA A 76 -10.72 -5.72 -16.14
CA ALA A 76 -9.82 -6.11 -17.21
C ALA A 76 -10.18 -7.48 -17.80
N GLN A 77 -10.51 -8.47 -16.96
CA GLN A 77 -10.94 -9.79 -17.40
C GLN A 77 -12.27 -9.73 -18.16
N MET A 78 -13.26 -9.01 -17.62
CA MET A 78 -14.55 -8.79 -18.29
C MET A 78 -14.38 -8.15 -19.66
N LEU A 79 -13.49 -7.15 -19.76
CA LEU A 79 -13.20 -6.47 -21.01
C LEU A 79 -12.43 -7.35 -22.00
N TYR A 80 -11.53 -8.21 -21.52
CA TYR A 80 -10.85 -9.19 -22.34
C TYR A 80 -11.83 -10.21 -22.94
N GLU A 81 -12.82 -10.66 -22.17
CA GLU A 81 -13.85 -11.59 -22.62
C GLU A 81 -14.83 -10.97 -23.60
N LYS A 82 -15.24 -9.71 -23.38
CA LYS A 82 -16.21 -8.98 -24.22
C LYS A 82 -15.74 -7.55 -24.54
N PRO A 83 -14.85 -7.39 -25.53
CA PRO A 83 -14.28 -6.10 -25.91
C PRO A 83 -15.30 -5.00 -26.25
N GLU A 84 -16.50 -5.37 -26.69
CA GLU A 84 -17.58 -4.43 -27.03
C GLU A 84 -18.01 -3.55 -25.85
N TRP A 85 -17.74 -3.97 -24.62
CA TRP A 85 -18.02 -3.19 -23.41
C TRP A 85 -17.14 -1.93 -23.27
N ALA A 86 -16.02 -1.84 -24.00
CA ALA A 86 -15.17 -0.65 -23.99
C ALA A 86 -15.91 0.65 -24.38
N ASN A 87 -16.99 0.51 -25.16
CA ASN A 87 -17.85 1.60 -25.63
C ASN A 87 -19.22 1.66 -24.91
N ARG A 88 -19.45 0.79 -23.91
CA ARG A 88 -20.76 0.60 -23.25
C ARG A 88 -20.68 0.62 -21.73
N LEU A 89 -19.57 1.11 -21.17
CA LEU A 89 -19.44 1.23 -19.72
C LEU A 89 -20.58 2.11 -19.18
N PRO A 90 -21.20 1.70 -18.06
CA PRO A 90 -22.28 2.46 -17.45
C PRO A 90 -21.73 3.75 -16.81
N ALA A 91 -22.59 4.74 -16.61
CA ALA A 91 -22.20 6.06 -16.07
C ALA A 91 -21.57 5.97 -14.67
N GLU A 92 -21.88 4.93 -13.89
CA GLU A 92 -21.25 4.67 -12.60
C GLU A 92 -19.74 4.44 -12.69
N CYS A 93 -19.22 4.09 -13.88
CA CYS A 93 -17.80 3.90 -14.15
C CYS A 93 -17.07 5.19 -14.52
N ASP A 94 -17.77 6.30 -14.70
CA ASP A 94 -17.16 7.57 -15.09
C ASP A 94 -16.08 7.99 -14.08
N GLY A 95 -14.85 8.12 -14.57
CA GLY A 95 -13.69 8.49 -13.77
C GLY A 95 -13.17 7.41 -12.81
N MET A 96 -13.83 6.25 -12.69
CA MET A 96 -13.45 5.25 -11.67
C MET A 96 -12.11 4.57 -11.97
N PHE A 97 -11.78 4.41 -13.24
CA PHE A 97 -10.52 3.81 -13.69
C PHE A 97 -9.42 4.83 -14.01
N GLU A 98 -9.63 6.13 -13.75
CA GLU A 98 -8.53 7.10 -13.87
C GLU A 98 -7.39 6.72 -12.92
N PRO A 99 -6.11 6.87 -13.28
CA PRO A 99 -5.04 6.58 -12.34
C PRO A 99 -5.17 7.35 -11.02
N LEU A 100 -4.83 6.71 -9.90
CA LEU A 100 -4.85 7.37 -8.59
C LEU A 100 -3.96 8.59 -8.58
N THR A 101 -4.47 9.72 -8.09
CA THR A 101 -3.71 10.95 -7.89
C THR A 101 -2.67 10.77 -6.77
N ALA A 102 -1.62 11.61 -6.71
CA ALA A 102 -0.69 11.57 -5.58
C ALA A 102 -1.35 11.81 -4.22
N LYS A 103 -2.47 12.53 -4.20
CA LYS A 103 -3.29 12.70 -2.99
C LYS A 103 -3.93 11.39 -2.56
N GLU A 104 -4.47 10.60 -3.49
CA GLU A 104 -5.04 9.27 -3.22
C GLU A 104 -3.97 8.26 -2.81
N GLN A 105 -2.76 8.40 -3.36
CA GLN A 105 -1.62 7.55 -3.00
C GLN A 105 -0.93 7.98 -1.69
N SER A 106 -1.27 9.15 -1.13
CA SER A 106 -0.65 9.65 0.09
C SER A 106 -1.26 9.02 1.33
N ILE A 107 -0.41 8.34 2.12
CA ILE A 107 -0.81 7.75 3.40
C ILE A 107 -0.65 8.70 4.60
N CYS A 108 -0.31 9.98 4.38
CA CYS A 108 -0.01 10.92 5.46
C CYS A 108 -1.11 11.01 6.52
N SER A 109 -2.38 11.09 6.08
CA SER A 109 -3.53 11.16 6.99
C SER A 109 -3.63 9.92 7.88
N ALA A 110 -3.48 8.74 7.27
CA ALA A 110 -3.50 7.46 7.98
C ALA A 110 -2.32 7.35 8.96
N ILE A 111 -1.10 7.60 8.50
CA ILE A 111 0.11 7.54 9.32
C ILE A 111 0.10 8.55 10.47
N SER A 112 -0.45 9.74 10.26
CA SER A 112 -0.64 10.72 11.35
C SER A 112 -1.59 10.19 12.43
N SER A 113 -2.62 9.43 12.02
CA SER A 113 -3.54 8.79 12.96
C SER A 113 -2.88 7.62 13.71
N GLU A 114 -2.08 6.78 13.03
CA GLU A 114 -1.30 5.70 13.65
C GLU A 114 -0.30 6.26 14.67
N PHE A 115 0.43 7.32 14.31
CA PHE A 115 1.37 7.99 15.20
C PHE A 115 0.68 8.46 16.50
N ARG A 116 -0.54 9.02 16.38
CA ARG A 116 -1.34 9.44 17.54
C ARG A 116 -1.78 8.25 18.39
N VAL A 117 -2.17 7.14 17.78
CA VAL A 117 -2.56 5.91 18.50
C VAL A 117 -1.37 5.34 19.27
N ILE A 118 -0.20 5.24 18.63
CA ILE A 118 1.04 4.80 19.27
C ILE A 118 1.40 5.73 20.43
N GLY A 119 1.34 7.05 20.23
CA GLY A 119 1.64 8.01 21.30
C GLY A 119 0.68 7.90 22.50
N ASN A 120 -0.60 7.63 22.26
CA ASN A 120 -1.57 7.35 23.32
C ASN A 120 -1.25 6.05 24.08
N ASP A 121 -0.85 5.00 23.37
CA ASP A 121 -0.45 3.72 23.97
C ASP A 121 0.79 3.89 24.86
N MET A 122 1.82 4.59 24.37
CA MET A 122 3.03 4.87 25.15
C MET A 122 2.73 5.62 26.44
N ARG A 123 1.87 6.65 26.40
CA ARG A 123 1.45 7.40 27.60
C ARG A 123 0.72 6.52 28.61
N LYS A 124 -0.07 5.55 28.15
CA LYS A 124 -0.73 4.59 29.05
C LYS A 124 0.28 3.65 29.71
N ARG A 125 1.28 3.19 28.95
CA ARG A 125 2.34 2.29 29.45
C ARG A 125 3.26 2.98 30.45
N GLU A 126 3.66 4.22 30.18
CA GLU A 126 4.48 5.05 31.08
C GLU A 126 3.82 5.23 32.46
N ASN A 127 2.50 5.45 32.48
CA ASN A 127 1.73 5.58 33.71
C ASN A 127 1.28 4.22 34.32
N GLY A 128 1.72 3.10 33.74
CA GLY A 128 1.36 1.76 34.17
C GLY A 128 2.22 1.24 35.34
N PRO A 129 1.82 0.12 35.98
CA PRO A 129 2.65 -0.55 36.97
C PRO A 129 4.05 -0.89 36.46
N PHE A 130 5.07 -0.69 37.30
CA PHE A 130 6.48 -0.94 36.94
C PHE A 130 6.74 -2.37 36.44
N ASP A 131 6.05 -3.38 37.00
CA ASP A 131 6.19 -4.78 36.58
C ASP A 131 5.79 -5.00 35.10
N LEU A 132 4.85 -4.22 34.56
CA LEU A 132 4.48 -4.27 33.15
C LEU A 132 5.59 -3.72 32.26
N ILE A 133 6.23 -2.62 32.66
CA ILE A 133 7.36 -2.02 31.96
C ILE A 133 8.55 -2.99 31.97
N GLN A 134 8.80 -3.63 33.10
CA GLN A 134 9.84 -4.65 33.24
C GLN A 134 9.58 -5.89 32.38
N GLY A 135 8.32 -6.36 32.32
CA GLY A 135 7.90 -7.47 31.47
C GLY A 135 8.13 -7.18 29.98
N GLN A 136 7.67 -6.01 29.50
CA GLN A 136 7.85 -5.59 28.11
C GLN A 136 9.33 -5.49 27.71
N PHE A 137 10.15 -4.91 28.59
CA PHE A 137 11.59 -4.82 28.37
C PHE A 137 12.24 -6.20 28.19
N ARG A 138 11.84 -7.18 29.02
CA ARG A 138 12.32 -8.55 28.91
C ARG A 138 11.87 -9.23 27.62
N GLU A 139 10.62 -9.04 27.21
CA GLU A 139 10.11 -9.56 25.93
C GLU A 139 10.86 -8.96 24.74
N LEU A 140 11.08 -7.64 24.72
CA LEU A 140 11.86 -6.95 23.69
C LEU A 140 13.28 -7.51 23.57
N ILE A 141 13.98 -7.71 24.69
CA ILE A 141 15.32 -8.32 24.68
C ILE A 141 15.26 -9.76 24.14
N ASN A 142 14.28 -10.54 24.58
CA ASN A 142 14.11 -11.93 24.19
C ASN A 142 13.63 -12.12 22.76
N SER A 143 13.06 -11.08 22.14
CA SER A 143 12.56 -11.14 20.75
C SER A 143 13.64 -11.46 19.73
N GLY A 144 14.93 -11.38 20.09
CA GLY A 144 16.00 -11.68 19.15
C GLY A 144 16.16 -10.62 18.05
N MET A 145 15.41 -9.52 18.12
CA MET A 145 15.53 -8.40 17.20
C MET A 145 16.46 -7.32 17.79
N GLY A 146 17.28 -6.69 16.96
CA GLY A 146 18.30 -5.71 17.39
C GLY A 146 19.74 -6.22 17.20
N THR A 147 20.66 -5.31 16.88
CA THR A 147 22.09 -5.59 16.69
C THR A 147 22.75 -6.00 18.02
N GLU A 148 23.85 -6.75 17.99
CA GLU A 148 24.59 -7.16 19.21
C GLU A 148 24.99 -5.97 20.09
N ASP A 149 25.21 -4.79 19.50
CA ASP A 149 25.54 -3.54 20.19
C ASP A 149 24.41 -3.03 21.10
N ILE A 150 23.15 -3.22 20.72
CA ILE A 150 22.01 -2.78 21.53
C ILE A 150 21.82 -3.73 22.71
N ARG A 151 22.04 -5.03 22.53
CA ARG A 151 21.90 -6.05 23.59
C ARG A 151 22.96 -5.93 24.69
N SER A 152 24.17 -5.44 24.37
CA SER A 152 25.30 -5.41 25.31
C SER A 152 25.23 -4.26 26.33
N ILE A 153 24.46 -3.20 26.06
CA ILE A 153 24.42 -1.98 26.91
C ILE A 153 23.15 -1.94 27.79
N ILE A 154 22.12 -2.68 27.41
CA ILE A 154 20.76 -2.63 27.96
C ILE A 154 20.55 -3.28 29.34
N PRO A 155 21.17 -4.42 29.71
CA PRO A 155 20.87 -5.06 30.99
C PRO A 155 21.42 -4.31 32.22
N LEU A 156 22.19 -3.23 32.02
CA LEU A 156 22.76 -2.41 33.10
C LEU A 156 21.93 -1.16 33.42
N ILE A 157 20.86 -0.88 32.65
CA ILE A 157 20.06 0.33 32.78
C ILE A 157 18.68 -0.03 33.35
N ARG A 158 18.19 0.76 34.31
CA ARG A 158 16.83 0.61 34.85
C ARG A 158 15.82 0.68 33.70
N PRO A 159 14.86 -0.26 33.59
CA PRO A 159 13.81 -0.16 32.58
C PRO A 159 12.97 1.09 32.87
N ASN A 160 12.99 2.05 31.94
CA ASN A 160 12.17 3.25 31.99
C ASN A 160 11.59 3.55 30.61
N LEU A 161 10.41 4.16 30.59
CA LEU A 161 9.71 4.59 29.39
C LEU A 161 9.28 6.04 29.55
N ASP A 162 9.88 6.92 28.76
CA ASP A 162 9.42 8.30 28.55
C ASP A 162 8.64 8.34 27.25
N SER A 163 7.33 8.58 27.34
CA SER A 163 6.46 8.55 26.16
C SER A 163 6.75 9.69 25.18
N ALA A 164 7.12 10.87 25.67
CA ALA A 164 7.39 12.05 24.84
C ALA A 164 8.70 11.87 24.07
N HIS A 165 9.73 11.37 24.74
CA HIS A 165 11.01 11.04 24.12
C HIS A 165 10.84 9.91 23.08
N THR A 166 10.10 8.85 23.42
CA THR A 166 9.85 7.75 22.47
C THR A 166 9.08 8.23 21.23
N GLN A 167 8.08 9.10 21.40
CA GLN A 167 7.38 9.71 20.28
C GLN A 167 8.31 10.58 19.43
N ALA A 168 9.18 11.37 20.04
CA ALA A 168 10.16 12.18 19.31
C ALA A 168 11.13 11.32 18.49
N LEU A 169 11.48 10.14 18.99
CA LEU A 169 12.30 9.17 18.26
C LEU A 169 11.57 8.55 17.06
N TYR A 170 10.26 8.36 17.13
CA TYR A 170 9.44 7.82 16.04
C TYR A 170 9.11 8.90 14.99
N ALA A 171 8.96 10.15 15.41
CA ALA A 171 8.42 11.23 14.59
C ALA A 171 9.09 11.38 13.21
N PRO A 172 10.44 11.31 13.06
CA PRO A 172 11.06 11.43 11.74
C PRO A 172 10.63 10.34 10.75
N HIS A 173 10.41 9.12 11.24
CA HIS A 173 9.96 8.00 10.42
C HIS A 173 8.55 8.26 9.88
N PHE A 174 7.60 8.54 10.79
CA PHE A 174 6.19 8.79 10.43
C PHE A 174 6.03 10.06 9.60
N ALA A 175 6.78 11.12 9.92
CA ALA A 175 6.71 12.39 9.19
C ALA A 175 7.17 12.27 7.73
N THR A 176 7.99 11.27 7.38
CA THR A 176 8.49 11.08 6.02
C THR A 176 7.34 10.95 5.01
N PHE A 177 6.21 10.34 5.37
CA PHE A 177 5.06 10.19 4.47
C PHE A 177 4.22 11.46 4.30
N CYS A 178 4.48 12.49 5.11
CA CYS A 178 3.76 13.75 5.13
C CYS A 178 4.53 14.93 4.53
N LYS A 179 5.77 14.71 4.07
CA LYS A 179 6.59 15.80 3.56
C LYS A 179 6.21 16.18 2.11
N PRO A 180 6.43 17.44 1.69
CA PRO A 180 6.19 17.85 0.31
C PRO A 180 6.94 17.02 -0.72
N GLU A 181 8.15 16.55 -0.41
CA GLU A 181 8.96 15.72 -1.31
C GLU A 181 8.28 14.37 -1.61
N THR A 182 7.44 13.88 -0.69
CA THR A 182 6.64 12.67 -0.90
C THR A 182 5.59 12.90 -1.97
N THR A 183 4.89 14.03 -1.96
CA THR A 183 3.94 14.39 -3.02
C THR A 183 4.63 14.47 -4.38
N VAL A 184 5.80 15.09 -4.46
CA VAL A 184 6.61 15.15 -5.70
C VAL A 184 7.09 13.77 -6.15
N THR A 185 7.34 12.87 -5.21
CA THR A 185 7.73 11.47 -5.51
C THR A 185 6.54 10.69 -6.08
N LEU A 186 5.36 10.82 -5.46
CA LEU A 186 4.14 10.16 -5.89
C LEU A 186 3.60 10.71 -7.21
N ASP A 187 3.60 12.03 -7.43
CA ASP A 187 3.18 12.65 -8.70
C ASP A 187 4.05 12.20 -9.88
N ALA A 188 5.35 12.05 -9.64
CA ALA A 188 6.28 11.55 -10.64
C ALA A 188 6.25 10.01 -10.77
N ASP A 189 5.45 9.31 -9.96
CA ASP A 189 5.41 7.86 -9.84
C ASP A 189 6.80 7.23 -9.61
N ARG A 190 7.64 7.87 -8.80
CA ARG A 190 8.95 7.34 -8.43
C ARG A 190 8.82 6.41 -7.23
N LYS A 191 9.59 5.31 -7.22
CA LYS A 191 9.56 4.34 -6.10
C LYS A 191 9.79 5.05 -4.77
N MET A 192 8.78 5.00 -3.91
CA MET A 192 8.88 5.58 -2.58
C MET A 192 10.01 4.88 -1.80
N GLN A 193 10.83 5.68 -1.13
CA GLN A 193 11.90 5.15 -0.29
C GLN A 193 11.39 4.91 1.12
N SER A 194 11.97 3.90 1.78
CA SER A 194 11.70 3.64 3.19
C SER A 194 11.90 4.90 4.02
N GLY A 195 10.94 5.15 4.91
CA GLY A 195 11.09 6.21 5.90
C GLY A 195 11.99 5.80 7.07
N LEU A 196 12.46 4.55 7.12
CA LEU A 196 13.30 4.06 8.21
C LEU A 196 14.60 4.83 8.24
N VAL A 197 14.78 5.62 9.30
CA VAL A 197 16.03 6.33 9.55
C VAL A 197 16.91 5.41 10.38
N LEU A 198 18.02 4.96 9.78
CA LEU A 198 19.08 4.27 10.51
C LEU A 198 19.53 5.13 11.68
N ARG A 199 19.44 4.58 12.90
CA ARG A 199 19.75 5.34 14.10
C ARG A 199 21.23 5.57 14.24
N PRO A 200 21.65 6.81 14.58
CA PRO A 200 23.06 7.08 14.81
C PRO A 200 23.54 6.41 16.10
N ASP A 201 24.58 5.57 16.00
CA ASP A 201 25.31 5.01 17.16
C ASP A 201 26.22 6.07 17.82
N SER A 202 25.62 7.20 18.20
CA SER A 202 26.35 8.31 18.80
C SER A 202 26.30 8.24 20.32
N PHE A 203 27.36 8.71 20.97
CA PHE A 203 27.39 8.89 22.43
C PHE A 203 26.20 9.71 22.93
N LYS A 204 25.81 10.79 22.22
CA LYS A 204 24.64 11.60 22.56
C LYS A 204 23.35 10.79 22.58
N HIS A 205 23.17 9.87 21.62
CA HIS A 205 22.00 9.00 21.59
C HIS A 205 22.00 8.00 22.76
N LYS A 206 23.15 7.37 23.05
CA LYS A 206 23.31 6.46 24.20
C LYS A 206 22.95 7.16 25.52
N TRP A 207 23.40 8.40 25.71
CA TRP A 207 23.04 9.21 26.90
C TRP A 207 21.56 9.57 26.95
N ALA A 208 20.97 9.95 25.82
CA ALA A 208 19.54 10.23 25.73
C ALA A 208 18.70 9.01 26.14
N CYS A 209 19.18 7.79 25.90
CA CYS A 209 18.48 6.55 26.21
C CYS A 209 18.60 6.06 27.67
N VAL A 210 19.40 6.72 28.53
CA VAL A 210 19.56 6.30 29.94
C VAL A 210 18.23 6.39 30.70
N ASP A 211 17.46 7.45 30.46
CA ASP A 211 16.15 7.67 31.12
C ASP A 211 14.95 7.23 30.25
N ASN A 212 15.21 6.55 29.13
CA ASN A 212 14.18 6.04 28.22
C ASN A 212 14.60 4.71 27.57
N SER A 213 15.11 3.78 28.40
CA SER A 213 15.74 2.55 27.94
C SER A 213 14.78 1.64 27.16
N VAL A 214 13.52 1.50 27.62
CA VAL A 214 12.48 0.71 26.93
C VAL A 214 12.09 1.39 25.61
N GLY A 215 11.87 2.70 25.64
CA GLY A 215 11.47 3.47 24.47
C GLY A 215 12.54 3.49 23.38
N CYS A 216 13.81 3.63 23.75
CA CYS A 216 14.92 3.53 22.81
C CYS A 216 15.04 2.13 22.21
N LEU A 217 14.91 1.07 23.00
CA LEU A 217 14.95 -0.30 22.47
C LEU A 217 13.81 -0.55 21.49
N GLN A 218 12.59 -0.17 21.88
CA GLN A 218 11.40 -0.31 21.06
C GLN A 218 11.54 0.43 19.74
N ALA A 219 12.02 1.66 19.79
CA ALA A 219 12.22 2.48 18.61
C ALA A 219 13.37 2.00 17.69
N ALA A 220 14.24 1.10 18.16
CA ALA A 220 15.28 0.48 17.35
C ALA A 220 14.81 -0.82 16.66
N ILE A 221 13.74 -1.44 17.17
CA ILE A 221 13.33 -2.80 16.79
C ILE A 221 11.93 -2.84 16.17
N MET A 222 11.01 -2.03 16.71
CA MET A 222 9.57 -2.16 16.48
C MET A 222 8.97 -0.97 15.72
N VAL A 223 9.78 -0.15 15.05
CA VAL A 223 9.24 0.89 14.16
C VAL A 223 8.83 0.19 12.87
N PRO A 224 7.52 0.05 12.57
CA PRO A 224 7.09 -0.60 11.34
C PRO A 224 7.45 0.30 10.17
N ASP A 225 7.96 -0.27 9.07
CA ASP A 225 8.04 0.46 7.82
C ASP A 225 6.70 0.41 7.10
N TYR A 226 6.23 1.56 6.64
CA TYR A 226 4.96 1.68 5.93
C TYR A 226 5.14 1.87 4.42
N VAL A 227 6.37 1.81 3.91
CA VAL A 227 6.67 2.04 2.49
C VAL A 227 5.96 1.04 1.57
N ASP A 228 5.80 -0.20 2.01
CA ASP A 228 5.15 -1.27 1.25
C ASP A 228 3.69 -0.93 0.91
N TYR A 229 2.97 -0.30 1.83
CA TYR A 229 1.60 0.18 1.59
C TYR A 229 1.54 1.28 0.53
N VAL A 230 2.60 2.11 0.46
CA VAL A 230 2.74 3.10 -0.60
C VAL A 230 3.02 2.42 -1.92
N HIS A 231 3.90 1.40 -1.95
CA HIS A 231 4.17 0.63 -3.16
C HIS A 231 2.91 -0.06 -3.69
N ASP A 232 2.08 -0.63 -2.82
CA ASP A 232 0.78 -1.21 -3.21
C ASP A 232 -0.15 -0.18 -3.88
N LEU A 233 -0.20 1.04 -3.36
CA LEU A 233 -0.95 2.16 -3.96
C LEU A 233 -0.36 2.58 -5.31
N GLN A 234 0.96 2.69 -5.41
CA GLN A 234 1.65 3.03 -6.66
C GLN A 234 1.40 1.96 -7.73
N ASP A 235 1.49 0.68 -7.37
CA ASP A 235 1.25 -0.43 -8.29
C ASP A 235 -0.23 -0.52 -8.70
N THR A 236 -1.15 -0.21 -7.80
CA THR A 236 -2.60 -0.09 -8.11
C THR A 236 -2.88 1.06 -9.07
N ALA A 237 -2.22 2.22 -8.91
CA ALA A 237 -2.33 3.32 -9.86
C ALA A 237 -1.82 2.90 -11.25
N MET A 238 -0.71 2.15 -11.29
CA MET A 238 -0.11 1.68 -12.54
C MET A 238 -0.94 0.61 -13.26
N GLN A 239 -1.67 -0.20 -12.49
CA GLN A 239 -2.69 -1.09 -13.03
C GLN A 239 -3.86 -0.32 -13.67
N GLN A 240 -4.30 0.80 -13.08
CA GLN A 240 -5.32 1.66 -13.70
C GLN A 240 -4.81 2.33 -14.99
N HIS A 241 -3.55 2.73 -15.03
CA HIS A 241 -2.87 3.15 -16.28
C HIS A 241 -2.94 2.05 -17.35
N ALA A 242 -2.61 0.81 -17.01
CA ALA A 242 -2.71 -0.33 -17.93
C ALA A 242 -4.16 -0.57 -18.40
N PHE A 243 -5.14 -0.45 -17.50
CA PHE A 243 -6.55 -0.60 -17.83
C PHE A 243 -7.04 0.52 -18.78
N GLN A 244 -6.61 1.76 -18.58
CA GLN A 244 -6.95 2.87 -19.48
C GLN A 244 -6.36 2.67 -20.88
N ALA A 245 -5.13 2.15 -20.96
CA ALA A 245 -4.53 1.74 -22.23
C ALA A 245 -5.35 0.64 -22.92
N ALA A 246 -5.76 -0.39 -22.17
CA ALA A 246 -6.62 -1.47 -22.65
C ALA A 246 -7.95 -0.93 -23.19
N LEU A 247 -8.59 -0.04 -22.43
CA LEU A 247 -9.86 0.57 -22.80
C LEU A 247 -9.75 1.37 -24.10
N GLU A 248 -8.69 2.16 -24.25
CA GLU A 248 -8.43 2.90 -25.50
C GLU A 248 -8.18 1.97 -26.69
N LEU A 249 -7.41 0.90 -26.50
CA LEU A 249 -7.19 -0.10 -27.55
C LEU A 249 -8.49 -0.79 -27.95
N TYR A 250 -9.31 -1.22 -26.99
CA TYR A 250 -10.56 -1.93 -27.28
C TYR A 250 -11.63 -1.04 -27.91
N ARG A 251 -11.57 0.29 -27.71
CA ARG A 251 -12.41 1.25 -28.44
C ARG A 251 -12.05 1.35 -29.92
N LEU A 252 -10.83 0.99 -30.31
CA LEU A 252 -10.44 0.93 -31.72
C LEU A 252 -10.97 -0.33 -32.40
N PRO A 253 -11.26 -0.26 -33.72
CA PRO A 253 -11.52 -1.46 -34.52
C PRO A 253 -10.36 -2.45 -34.41
N ALA A 254 -10.65 -3.75 -34.35
CA ALA A 254 -9.67 -4.84 -34.17
C ALA A 254 -8.41 -4.68 -35.02
N GLY A 255 -8.57 -4.49 -36.33
CA GLY A 255 -7.45 -4.35 -37.27
C GLY A 255 -6.57 -3.10 -37.09
N LYS A 256 -6.92 -2.17 -36.19
CA LYS A 256 -6.13 -0.97 -35.87
C LYS A 256 -5.42 -1.05 -34.52
N ARG A 257 -5.78 -1.98 -33.64
CA ARG A 257 -5.27 -2.05 -32.26
C ARG A 257 -3.77 -2.31 -32.22
N ARG A 258 -3.29 -3.28 -33.00
CA ARG A 258 -1.87 -3.63 -33.05
C ARG A 258 -1.01 -2.44 -33.53
N THR A 259 -1.46 -1.74 -34.55
CA THR A 259 -0.75 -0.56 -35.09
C THR A 259 -0.73 0.61 -34.09
N ALA A 260 -1.78 0.75 -33.29
CA ALA A 260 -1.88 1.80 -32.27
C ALA A 260 -1.21 1.45 -30.94
N LEU A 261 -0.76 0.20 -30.75
CA LEU A 261 -0.31 -0.32 -29.45
C LEU A 261 0.74 0.57 -28.80
N GLU A 262 1.88 0.77 -29.47
CA GLU A 262 3.01 1.50 -28.90
C GLU A 262 2.66 2.96 -28.55
N SER A 263 1.84 3.63 -29.36
CA SER A 263 1.43 5.00 -29.07
C SER A 263 0.45 5.08 -27.90
N VAL A 264 -0.46 4.12 -27.78
CA VAL A 264 -1.39 4.05 -26.63
C VAL A 264 -0.64 3.70 -25.35
N LEU A 265 0.31 2.76 -25.38
CA LEU A 265 1.12 2.43 -24.20
C LEU A 265 1.97 3.61 -23.74
N ALA A 266 2.59 4.34 -24.68
CA ALA A 266 3.36 5.54 -24.35
C ALA A 266 2.47 6.65 -23.75
N LYS A 267 1.26 6.85 -24.28
CA LYS A 267 0.29 7.83 -23.79
C LYS A 267 -0.16 7.56 -22.36
N HIS A 268 -0.38 6.29 -22.03
CA HIS A 268 -0.90 5.87 -20.72
C HIS A 268 0.17 5.41 -19.74
N SER A 269 1.45 5.48 -20.10
CA SER A 269 2.53 5.25 -19.14
C SER A 269 2.57 6.36 -18.09
N SER A 270 3.13 6.07 -16.91
CA SER A 270 3.41 7.11 -15.91
C SER A 270 4.72 7.84 -16.25
N PRO A 271 5.04 8.95 -15.57
CA PRO A 271 6.30 9.67 -15.81
C PRO A 271 7.56 8.82 -15.59
N SER A 272 7.52 7.86 -14.66
CA SER A 272 8.68 7.03 -14.29
C SER A 272 8.58 5.57 -14.71
N ARG A 273 7.37 5.05 -14.98
CA ARG A 273 7.15 3.65 -15.35
C ARG A 273 6.42 3.52 -16.69
N ARG A 274 6.96 2.66 -17.54
CA ARG A 274 6.41 2.39 -18.87
C ARG A 274 5.55 1.13 -18.86
N LEU A 275 4.41 1.22 -19.53
CA LEU A 275 3.66 0.04 -19.97
C LEU A 275 4.42 -0.65 -21.10
N ARG A 276 4.48 -1.97 -21.08
CA ARG A 276 5.12 -2.78 -22.11
C ARG A 276 4.18 -3.89 -22.57
N TRP A 277 4.33 -4.28 -23.83
CA TRP A 277 3.62 -5.43 -24.38
C TRP A 277 4.48 -6.69 -24.25
N ASN A 278 3.91 -7.71 -23.62
CA ASN A 278 4.47 -9.05 -23.60
C ASN A 278 3.79 -9.92 -24.67
N GLU A 279 4.51 -10.23 -25.75
CA GLU A 279 3.99 -11.05 -26.85
C GLU A 279 3.64 -12.48 -26.43
N GLU A 280 4.47 -13.11 -25.60
CA GLU A 280 4.28 -14.51 -25.19
C GLU A 280 3.02 -14.67 -24.33
N GLN A 281 2.82 -13.73 -23.41
CA GLN A 281 1.67 -13.74 -22.49
C GLN A 281 0.42 -13.07 -23.07
N LYS A 282 0.55 -12.38 -24.20
CA LYS A 282 -0.46 -11.48 -24.77
C LYS A 282 -1.03 -10.53 -23.71
N ALA A 283 -0.14 -9.89 -22.96
CA ALA A 283 -0.50 -9.07 -21.81
C ALA A 283 0.28 -7.76 -21.75
N LEU A 284 -0.33 -6.74 -21.12
CA LEU A 284 0.39 -5.57 -20.66
C LEU A 284 1.10 -5.88 -19.36
N ASP A 285 2.37 -5.48 -19.30
CA ASP A 285 3.18 -5.53 -18.11
C ASP A 285 3.77 -4.14 -17.78
N PHE A 286 4.28 -4.01 -16.56
CA PHE A 286 4.97 -2.81 -16.08
C PHE A 286 5.93 -3.18 -14.93
N GLU A 287 6.79 -2.23 -14.56
CA GLU A 287 7.64 -2.39 -13.38
C GLU A 287 6.80 -2.31 -12.09
N ILE A 288 6.93 -3.31 -11.23
CA ILE A 288 6.22 -3.42 -9.96
C ILE A 288 7.16 -3.00 -8.83
N TYR A 289 6.69 -2.13 -7.95
CA TYR A 289 7.47 -1.69 -6.80
C TYR A 289 7.40 -2.67 -5.63
N GLN A 290 6.26 -3.32 -5.42
CA GLN A 290 6.07 -4.35 -4.39
C GLN A 290 6.24 -5.77 -4.94
N GLN A 291 7.30 -6.48 -4.54
CA GLN A 291 7.67 -7.76 -5.17
C GLN A 291 6.76 -8.94 -4.76
N ASN A 292 6.10 -8.87 -3.61
CA ASN A 292 5.37 -10.00 -3.02
C ASN A 292 3.86 -9.99 -3.30
N ALA A 293 3.32 -8.92 -3.91
CA ALA A 293 1.88 -8.73 -4.13
C ALA A 293 1.58 -8.17 -5.53
N SER A 294 2.21 -8.75 -6.55
CA SER A 294 2.11 -8.31 -7.94
C SER A 294 0.67 -8.26 -8.46
N PRO A 295 0.21 -7.12 -9.02
CA PRO A 295 -1.02 -7.10 -9.81
C PRO A 295 -0.92 -8.10 -10.97
N LEU A 296 -2.05 -8.68 -11.37
CA LEU A 296 -2.07 -9.66 -12.45
C LEU A 296 -1.73 -8.98 -13.79
N PRO A 297 -0.93 -9.63 -14.67
CA PRO A 297 -0.72 -9.13 -16.02
C PRO A 297 -2.06 -8.92 -16.73
N LEU A 298 -2.25 -7.75 -17.35
CA LEU A 298 -3.51 -7.40 -17.98
C LEU A 298 -3.54 -8.01 -19.39
N LYS A 299 -4.28 -9.11 -19.55
CA LYS A 299 -4.42 -9.79 -20.84
C LYS A 299 -5.18 -8.94 -21.84
N LEU A 300 -4.71 -8.92 -23.08
CA LEU A 300 -5.38 -8.25 -24.20
C LEU A 300 -5.50 -9.15 -25.41
N ASN A 301 -6.55 -8.90 -26.19
CA ASN A 301 -6.69 -9.44 -27.53
C ASN A 301 -6.66 -8.31 -28.55
N LEU A 302 -5.55 -8.24 -29.28
CA LEU A 302 -5.31 -7.22 -30.29
C LEU A 302 -5.84 -7.61 -31.69
N GLU A 303 -6.26 -8.85 -31.88
CA GLU A 303 -6.58 -9.44 -33.19
C GLU A 303 -8.09 -9.64 -33.40
N ASN A 304 -8.88 -9.75 -32.32
CA ASN A 304 -10.35 -9.92 -32.37
C ASN A 304 -11.12 -8.60 -32.40
#